data_AF-A0A8T0VT82-F1
#
_entry.id   AF-A0A8T0VT82-F1
#
_cell.length_a   1.000
_cell.length_b   1.000
_cell.length_c   1.000
_cell.angle_alpha   90.00
_cell.angle_beta   90.00
_cell.angle_gamma   90.00
#
_symmetry.space_group_name_H-M   'P 1'
#
loop_
_entity.id
_entity.type
_entity.pdbx_description
1 polymer ?
#
loop_
_entity_poly.entity_id
_entity_poly.type
_entity_poly.pdbx_seq_one_letter_code
_entity_poly.pdbx_strand_id
1 'polypeptide(L)'
;MVLDRFCPWKLHLFELEEELKIDPLTKYVLYQDVRSQSWRVQAVGVAPDRFESRKALPWRGMRDDELSAETGIPGCVFVHMSGFIGGNKTYEGALEMARAALKC
;
A
#
# COMPACT_ATOMS: atom_id res chain seq x y z
N MET A 1 -3.12 -7.85 2.89
CA MET A 1 -2.83 -9.02 2.03
C MET A 1 -1.43 -8.85 1.42
N VAL A 2 -0.67 -9.94 1.27
CA VAL A 2 0.68 -9.93 0.68
C VAL A 2 0.68 -10.85 -0.54
N LEU A 3 1.24 -10.40 -1.66
CA LEU A 3 1.36 -11.16 -2.91
C LEU A 3 2.84 -11.29 -3.27
N ASP A 4 3.36 -12.52 -3.27
CA ASP A 4 4.76 -12.87 -3.56
C ASP A 4 5.04 -13.06 -5.06
N ARG A 5 3.99 -13.18 -5.88
CA ARG A 5 4.03 -13.28 -7.34
C ARG A 5 3.09 -12.26 -7.97
N PHE A 6 3.37 -11.89 -9.22
CA PHE A 6 2.47 -11.00 -9.96
C PHE A 6 1.07 -11.63 -10.06
N CYS A 7 0.07 -10.87 -9.62
CA CYS A 7 -1.33 -11.25 -9.66
C CYS A 7 -2.19 -10.00 -9.92
N PRO A 8 -3.10 -10.02 -10.93
CA PRO A 8 -4.07 -8.94 -11.15
C PRO A 8 -5.15 -8.98 -10.06
N TRP A 9 -4.81 -8.50 -8.88
CA TRP A 9 -5.59 -8.71 -7.65
C TRP A 9 -6.80 -7.78 -7.50
N LYS A 10 -6.84 -6.63 -8.21
CA LYS A 10 -7.82 -5.57 -7.90
C LYS A 10 -9.27 -6.05 -8.00
N LEU A 11 -9.70 -6.51 -9.17
CA LEU A 11 -11.08 -6.96 -9.39
C LEU A 11 -11.44 -8.14 -8.48
N HIS A 12 -10.57 -9.16 -8.47
CA HIS A 12 -10.74 -10.34 -7.61
C HIS A 12 -10.86 -10.00 -6.12
N LEU A 13 -10.16 -8.97 -5.63
CA LEU A 13 -10.28 -8.55 -4.23
C LEU A 13 -11.70 -8.06 -3.92
N PHE A 14 -12.32 -7.28 -4.81
CA PHE A 14 -13.69 -6.81 -4.59
C PHE A 14 -14.70 -7.98 -4.63
N GLU A 15 -14.54 -8.89 -5.60
CA GLU A 15 -15.38 -10.09 -5.71
C GLU A 15 -15.28 -10.98 -4.46
N LEU A 16 -14.06 -11.23 -3.97
CA LEU A 16 -13.83 -12.01 -2.76
C LEU A 16 -14.34 -11.33 -1.49
N GLU A 17 -14.20 -10.01 -1.38
CA GLU A 17 -14.72 -9.28 -0.23
C GLU A 17 -16.25 -9.37 -0.15
N GLU A 18 -16.94 -9.34 -1.30
CA GLU A 18 -18.38 -9.53 -1.39
C GLU A 18 -18.79 -10.98 -1.11
N GLU A 19 -18.17 -11.95 -1.78
CA GLU A 19 -18.47 -13.39 -1.65
C GLU A 19 -18.26 -13.88 -0.22
N LEU A 20 -17.13 -13.51 0.39
CA LEU A 20 -16.74 -13.94 1.73
C LEU A 20 -17.27 -13.03 2.85
N LYS A 21 -18.03 -11.97 2.51
CA LYS A 21 -18.59 -10.99 3.45
C LYS A 21 -17.52 -10.42 4.40
N ILE A 22 -16.39 -10.01 3.84
CA ILE A 22 -15.25 -9.53 4.62
C ILE A 22 -15.59 -8.20 5.31
N ASP A 23 -15.45 -8.18 6.62
CA ASP A 23 -15.55 -6.97 7.45
C ASP A 23 -14.55 -7.06 8.62
N PRO A 24 -13.63 -6.08 8.80
CA PRO A 24 -13.45 -4.88 8.00
C PRO A 24 -12.78 -5.15 6.66
N LEU A 25 -13.15 -4.34 5.65
CA LEU A 25 -12.57 -4.38 4.30
C LEU A 25 -11.04 -4.16 4.29
N THR A 26 -10.38 -4.75 3.31
CA THR A 26 -8.93 -4.62 3.11
C THR A 26 -8.58 -3.18 2.72
N LYS A 27 -7.61 -2.59 3.42
CA LYS A 27 -7.17 -1.20 3.17
C LYS A 27 -5.91 -1.10 2.32
N TYR A 28 -4.99 -2.06 2.49
CA TYR A 28 -3.69 -2.07 1.82
C TYR A 28 -3.33 -3.45 1.29
N VAL A 29 -2.69 -3.47 0.12
CA VAL A 29 -2.08 -4.66 -0.50
C VAL A 29 -0.59 -4.42 -0.65
N LEU A 30 0.20 -5.42 -0.24
CA LEU A 30 1.65 -5.41 -0.34
C LEU A 30 2.09 -6.39 -1.42
N TYR A 31 3.04 -5.96 -2.25
CA TYR A 31 3.63 -6.82 -3.27
C TYR A 31 5.03 -6.32 -3.63
N GLN A 32 5.89 -7.22 -4.09
CA GLN A 32 7.22 -6.85 -4.54
C GLN A 32 7.16 -6.32 -5.97
N ASP A 33 7.79 -5.17 -6.20
CA ASP A 33 8.14 -4.70 -7.53
C ASP A 33 9.47 -5.36 -7.95
N VAL A 34 9.35 -6.44 -8.70
CA VAL A 34 10.48 -7.27 -9.17
C VAL A 34 11.52 -6.45 -9.94
N ARG A 35 11.10 -5.38 -10.65
CA ARG A 35 12.04 -4.57 -11.46
C ARG A 35 12.96 -3.71 -10.60
N SER A 36 12.46 -3.21 -9.48
CA SER A 36 13.21 -2.36 -8.57
C SER A 36 13.70 -3.08 -7.31
N GLN A 37 13.41 -4.38 -7.18
CA GLN A 37 13.64 -5.19 -5.99
C GLN A 37 13.12 -4.57 -4.69
N SER A 38 12.13 -3.69 -4.79
CA SER A 38 11.54 -2.98 -3.66
C SER A 38 10.10 -3.41 -3.45
N TRP A 39 9.54 -3.11 -2.29
CA TRP A 39 8.18 -3.44 -1.92
C TRP A 39 7.25 -2.25 -2.13
N ARG A 40 6.02 -2.56 -2.51
CA ARG A 40 4.94 -1.59 -2.69
C ARG A 40 3.90 -1.77 -1.60
N VAL A 41 3.37 -0.64 -1.14
CA VAL A 41 2.17 -0.56 -0.32
C VAL A 41 1.15 0.19 -1.14
N GLN A 42 0.11 -0.49 -1.62
CA GLN A 42 -0.93 0.12 -2.42
C GLN A 42 -2.23 0.19 -1.62
N ALA A 43 -2.82 1.38 -1.54
CA ALA A 43 -4.14 1.58 -0.97
C ALA A 43 -5.22 1.01 -1.90
N VAL A 44 -6.18 0.31 -1.31
CA VAL A 44 -7.33 -0.25 -2.04
C VAL A 44 -8.33 0.86 -2.33
N GLY A 45 -8.87 0.90 -3.55
CA GLY A 45 -9.88 1.87 -3.95
C GLY A 45 -11.22 1.64 -3.24
N VAL A 46 -12.05 2.67 -3.13
CA VAL A 46 -13.43 2.52 -2.62
C VAL A 46 -14.31 1.70 -3.56
N ALA A 47 -13.99 1.71 -4.86
CA ALA A 47 -14.61 0.90 -5.91
C ALA A 47 -13.59 0.61 -7.04
N PRO A 48 -13.82 -0.40 -7.89
CA PRO A 48 -12.88 -0.80 -8.95
C PRO A 48 -12.53 0.30 -9.97
N ASP A 49 -13.47 1.21 -10.23
CA ASP A 49 -13.40 2.27 -11.23
C ASP A 49 -13.13 3.67 -10.65
N ARG A 50 -12.84 3.75 -9.35
CA ARG A 50 -12.60 5.02 -8.64
C ARG A 50 -11.13 5.19 -8.25
N PHE A 51 -10.66 6.44 -8.34
CA PHE A 51 -9.32 6.84 -7.90
C PHE A 51 -9.23 7.08 -6.38
N GLU A 52 -10.36 7.19 -5.70
CA GLU A 52 -10.42 7.40 -4.25
C GLU A 52 -10.01 6.12 -3.50
N SER A 53 -9.07 6.26 -2.58
CA SER A 53 -8.57 5.16 -1.76
C SER A 53 -9.36 5.06 -0.45
N ARG A 54 -9.68 3.82 0.00
CA ARG A 54 -10.32 3.54 1.30
C ARG A 54 -9.53 4.15 2.46
N LYS A 55 -8.19 4.11 2.36
CA LYS A 55 -7.26 4.79 3.26
C LYS A 55 -6.00 5.14 2.48
N ALA A 56 -5.87 6.41 2.08
CA ALA A 56 -4.66 6.90 1.43
C ALA A 56 -3.48 6.97 2.41
N LEU A 57 -2.27 6.76 1.93
CA LEU A 57 -1.05 6.99 2.70
C LEU A 57 -0.90 8.49 3.04
N PRO A 58 -0.49 8.85 4.26
CA PRO A 58 -0.48 10.24 4.72
C PRO A 58 0.72 11.06 4.21
N TRP A 59 1.86 10.43 3.96
CA TRP A 59 3.13 11.09 3.60
C TRP A 59 3.22 11.49 2.11
N ARG A 60 2.16 12.10 1.60
CA ARG A 60 1.96 12.40 0.18
C ARG A 60 3.09 13.22 -0.41
N GLY A 61 3.72 12.69 -1.46
CA GLY A 61 4.80 13.39 -2.18
C GLY A 61 6.19 13.25 -1.57
N MET A 62 6.31 12.72 -0.35
CA MET A 62 7.60 12.52 0.31
C MET A 62 8.35 11.33 -0.28
N ARG A 63 9.69 11.40 -0.23
CA ARG A 63 10.59 10.40 -0.83
C ARG A 63 11.83 10.16 0.00
N ASP A 64 12.44 9.01 -0.22
CA ASP A 64 13.79 8.66 0.24
C ASP A 64 14.02 9.01 1.74
N ASP A 65 15.16 9.64 2.07
CA ASP A 65 15.56 9.89 3.45
C ASP A 65 14.61 10.84 4.20
N GLU A 66 13.97 11.80 3.51
CA GLU A 66 12.95 12.67 4.10
C GLU A 66 11.75 11.86 4.56
N LEU A 67 11.26 10.95 3.72
CA LEU A 67 10.16 10.06 4.07
C LEU A 67 10.55 9.11 5.21
N SER A 68 11.78 8.59 5.20
CA SER A 68 12.27 7.73 6.29
C SER A 68 12.39 8.48 7.62
N ALA A 69 12.80 9.74 7.60
CA ALA A 69 12.88 10.59 8.79
C ALA A 69 11.48 10.90 9.35
N GLU A 70 10.55 11.31 8.49
CA GLU A 70 9.17 11.66 8.88
C GLU A 70 8.41 10.44 9.43
N THR A 71 8.56 9.28 8.78
CA THR A 71 7.87 8.05 9.20
C THR A 71 8.53 7.36 10.41
N GLY A 72 9.81 7.61 10.64
CA GLY A 72 10.65 6.78 11.51
C GLY A 72 10.91 5.37 10.97
N ILE A 73 10.57 5.11 9.70
CA ILE A 73 10.71 3.79 9.06
C ILE A 73 11.89 3.84 8.08
N PRO A 74 12.95 3.05 8.29
CA PRO A 74 14.11 3.06 7.41
C PRO A 74 13.78 2.49 6.02
N GLY A 75 14.53 2.95 5.01
CA GLY A 75 14.49 2.40 3.66
C GLY A 75 13.24 2.76 2.86
N CYS A 76 12.52 3.81 3.24
CA CYS A 76 11.42 4.32 2.44
C CYS A 76 11.92 4.80 1.06
N VAL A 77 11.09 4.65 0.03
CA VAL A 77 11.42 5.01 -1.35
C VAL A 77 10.59 6.21 -1.80
N PHE A 78 9.26 6.12 -1.69
CA PHE A 78 8.36 7.22 -2.06
C PHE A 78 6.94 6.99 -1.55
N VAL A 79 6.13 8.04 -1.57
CA VAL A 79 4.66 7.99 -1.58
C VAL A 79 4.13 8.91 -2.68
N HIS A 80 3.22 8.41 -3.52
CA HIS A 80 2.60 9.20 -4.58
C HIS A 80 1.82 10.40 -4.01
N MET A 81 1.67 11.48 -4.78
CA MET A 81 1.02 12.72 -4.34
C MET A 81 -0.42 12.54 -3.85
N SER A 82 -1.16 11.59 -4.42
CA SER A 82 -2.51 11.28 -3.93
C SER A 82 -2.54 10.29 -2.75
N GLY A 83 -1.41 9.67 -2.42
CA GLY A 83 -1.27 8.66 -1.38
C GLY A 83 -1.78 7.26 -1.78
N PHE A 84 -2.12 7.01 -3.05
CA PHE A 84 -2.63 5.70 -3.48
C PHE A 84 -1.58 4.58 -3.42
N ILE A 85 -0.29 4.93 -3.49
CA ILE A 85 0.81 3.97 -3.47
C ILE A 85 2.04 4.58 -2.82
N GLY A 86 2.81 3.74 -2.13
CA GLY A 86 4.15 4.04 -1.67
C GLY A 86 5.06 2.83 -1.78
N GLY A 87 6.31 2.98 -1.38
CA GLY A 87 7.28 1.90 -1.42
C GLY A 87 8.36 1.97 -0.37
N ASN A 88 8.90 0.80 -0.05
CA ASN A 88 10.03 0.61 0.86
C ASN A 88 10.99 -0.43 0.25
N LYS A 89 12.27 -0.40 0.61
CA LYS A 89 13.26 -1.37 0.18
C LYS A 89 12.97 -2.78 0.70
N THR A 90 12.38 -2.91 1.89
CA THR A 90 12.09 -4.21 2.52
C THR A 90 10.60 -4.48 2.68
N TYR A 91 10.25 -5.76 2.83
CA TYR A 91 8.89 -6.19 3.13
C TYR A 91 8.43 -5.62 4.48
N GLU A 92 9.30 -5.72 5.47
CA GLU A 92 9.06 -5.28 6.84
C GLU A 92 8.81 -3.78 6.87
N GLY A 93 9.61 -2.99 6.15
CA GLY A 93 9.41 -1.55 6.06
C GLY A 93 8.10 -1.19 5.36
N ALA A 94 7.73 -1.89 4.29
CA ALA A 94 6.43 -1.71 3.63
C ALA A 94 5.26 -2.09 4.57
N LEU A 95 5.40 -3.16 5.34
CA LEU A 95 4.39 -3.58 6.31
C LEU A 95 4.23 -2.55 7.43
N GLU A 96 5.33 -2.01 7.95
CA GLU A 96 5.30 -0.95 8.95
C GLU A 96 4.69 0.34 8.39
N MET A 97 4.97 0.70 7.13
CA MET A 97 4.33 1.86 6.48
C MET A 97 2.80 1.68 6.43
N ALA A 98 2.33 0.49 6.05
CA ALA A 98 0.89 0.19 6.04
C ALA A 98 0.28 0.26 7.44
N ARG A 99 0.95 -0.30 8.46
CA ARG A 99 0.50 -0.30 9.86
C ARG A 99 0.46 1.11 10.44
N ALA A 100 1.49 1.93 10.22
CA ALA A 100 1.53 3.31 10.68
C ALA A 100 0.42 4.14 10.01
N ALA A 101 0.20 3.98 8.70
CA ALA A 101 -0.87 4.67 7.99
C ALA A 101 -2.30 4.26 8.40
N LEU A 102 -2.48 3.15 9.14
CA LEU A 102 -3.77 2.80 9.76
C LEU A 102 -4.06 3.58 11.05
N LYS A 103 -3.04 4.14 11.69
CA LYS A 103 -3.12 4.84 12.98
C LYS A 103 -3.20 6.36 12.83
N CYS A 104 -2.84 6.89 11.66
CA CYS A 104 -2.96 8.31 11.31
C CYS A 104 -4.41 8.69 10.97
#